data_AF-A0A1D6I3I3-F1
#
_entry.id   AF-A0A1D6I3I3-F1
#
_cell.length_a   1.000
_cell.length_b   1.000
_cell.length_c   1.000
_cell.angle_alpha   90.00
_cell.angle_beta   90.00
_cell.angle_gamma   90.00
#
_symmetry.space_group_name_H-M   'P 1'
#
loop_
_entity.id
_entity.type
_entity.pdbx_description
1 polymer ?
#
loop_
_entity_poly.entity_id
_entity_poly.type
_entity_poly.pdbx_seq_one_letter_code
_entity_poly.pdbx_strand_id
1 'polypeptide(L)'
;MSHPVLLSGTLSLPSASSPISCRSNCFSFSDPCPTAASPATAAASVCCCILDFDPAALGRVIRVLAWNYLPSLRLHAEPGVLEVVRWHLEESAPPVKYSFLATVPFRFPDQEPDLATRGCAFGLVRSVSIVFSMPLAKADAGSRNSVGFLAEILCCGCRRCCRATPPEDAQTHMFETMKFVYFVDASSMWRPVLVWLVGRLVYISGLSKKMVSVGDKASHTILVSSAKTTMAWCPSYRGSLPLDNLPEKCGGEYAGVITGIYSQGLVVELDDTAWLLIDDQKLLPPHSLRVGAIVSVKNFRAVCLNFAWTRVVLLATCSKTCITVNCFSLVDSKIHLKTDNKGLLGTFVDSLEMPARFWMLLLISCFKQKFTKLFSDKEILGSQNKQGLVHAYATKILTSKCQPQESLIIKFCRHNCSSLSLGSKLEACKLVVPFSNLVCKCESLWILSMLKLWNGSEKVGKSQGFLCDGVSYTSSTKRIISSEDLDFILVGSIKVHFEMPVFFLSSDFSAVRETAVG
;
A
#
# COMPACT_ATOMS: atom_id res chain seq x y z
N MET A 1 22.57 -12.82 -24.36
CA MET A 1 22.12 -14.20 -24.13
C MET A 1 20.73 -14.34 -24.74
N SER A 2 20.53 -14.95 -25.91
CA SER A 2 20.59 -16.39 -26.26
C SER A 2 19.42 -17.19 -25.66
N HIS A 3 18.33 -17.30 -26.43
CA HIS A 3 17.05 -18.01 -26.22
C HIS A 3 16.35 -17.84 -24.86
N PRO A 4 15.06 -17.43 -24.81
CA PRO A 4 14.32 -17.44 -23.55
C PRO A 4 14.31 -18.88 -23.03
N VAL A 5 14.94 -19.11 -21.87
CA VAL A 5 14.86 -20.39 -21.18
C VAL A 5 13.41 -20.58 -20.79
N LEU A 6 12.79 -21.56 -21.43
CA LEU A 6 11.43 -21.99 -21.14
C LEU A 6 11.46 -22.62 -19.74
N LEU A 7 10.81 -21.98 -18.77
CA LEU A 7 10.67 -22.56 -17.43
C LEU A 7 9.38 -23.38 -17.41
N SER A 8 9.45 -24.62 -16.92
CA SER A 8 8.26 -25.40 -16.58
C SER A 8 8.31 -25.75 -15.09
N GLY A 9 7.19 -25.64 -14.40
CA GLY A 9 7.13 -25.86 -12.96
C GLY A 9 5.72 -25.82 -12.42
N THR A 10 5.56 -26.27 -11.18
CA THR A 10 4.28 -26.35 -10.49
C THR A 10 4.00 -25.05 -9.76
N LEU A 11 2.82 -24.45 -10.02
CA LEU A 11 2.33 -23.28 -9.29
C LEU A 11 1.54 -23.73 -8.05
N SER A 12 1.90 -23.25 -6.87
CA SER A 12 1.27 -23.65 -5.61
C SER A 12 1.03 -22.46 -4.67
N LEU A 13 0.26 -22.69 -3.60
CA LEU A 13 0.07 -21.69 -2.55
C LEU A 13 1.36 -21.50 -1.74
N PRO A 14 1.58 -20.31 -1.16
CA PRO A 14 2.78 -20.06 -0.36
C PRO A 14 2.81 -20.97 0.88
N SER A 15 4.00 -21.47 1.22
CA SER A 15 4.20 -22.29 2.41
C SER A 15 3.87 -21.51 3.68
N ALA A 16 3.39 -22.20 4.72
CA ALA A 16 3.21 -21.63 6.04
C ALA A 16 4.52 -21.05 6.63
N SER A 17 5.68 -21.57 6.20
CA SER A 17 7.02 -21.08 6.59
C SER A 17 7.49 -19.85 5.80
N SER A 18 6.81 -19.47 4.71
CA SER A 18 7.19 -18.31 3.92
C SER A 18 7.00 -16.98 4.70
N PRO A 19 7.78 -15.92 4.39
CA PRO A 19 7.57 -14.60 4.97
C PRO A 19 6.14 -14.10 4.79
N ILE A 20 5.64 -13.29 5.75
CA ILE A 20 4.26 -12.78 5.74
C ILE A 20 3.97 -11.95 4.46
N SER A 21 4.97 -11.23 3.93
CA SER A 21 4.88 -10.51 2.65
C SER A 21 4.52 -11.47 1.50
N CYS A 22 5.27 -12.57 1.36
CA CYS A 22 5.05 -13.61 0.36
C CYS A 22 3.70 -14.29 0.56
N ARG A 23 3.38 -14.71 1.80
CA ARG A 23 2.13 -15.38 2.15
C ARG A 23 0.89 -14.53 1.84
N SER A 24 1.05 -13.21 1.87
CA SER A 24 -0.05 -12.30 1.63
C SER A 24 -0.35 -12.15 0.14
N ASN A 25 0.68 -11.99 -0.69
CA ASN A 25 0.50 -11.46 -2.05
C ASN A 25 1.04 -12.35 -3.18
N CYS A 26 1.72 -13.47 -2.87
CA CYS A 26 2.46 -14.25 -3.86
C CYS A 26 2.11 -15.73 -3.83
N PHE A 27 2.44 -16.40 -4.94
CA PHE A 27 2.40 -17.85 -5.08
C PHE A 27 3.80 -18.45 -4.87
N SER A 28 3.88 -19.77 -4.88
CA SER A 28 5.12 -20.52 -4.87
C SER A 28 5.29 -21.24 -6.19
N PHE A 29 6.43 -21.06 -6.85
CA PHE A 29 6.80 -21.78 -8.07
C PHE A 29 7.94 -22.73 -7.75
N SER A 30 7.78 -24.00 -8.11
CA SER A 30 8.73 -25.08 -7.82
C SER A 30 8.94 -25.95 -9.05
N ASP A 31 10.07 -26.65 -9.10
CA ASP A 31 10.32 -27.62 -10.17
C ASP A 31 9.20 -28.69 -10.25
N PRO A 32 8.93 -29.24 -11.46
CA PRO A 32 7.94 -30.29 -11.62
C PRO A 32 8.33 -31.52 -10.79
N CYS A 33 7.45 -31.97 -9.89
CA CYS A 33 7.72 -33.15 -9.08
C CYS A 33 7.45 -34.43 -9.89
N PRO A 34 8.43 -35.34 -10.10
CA PRO A 34 8.25 -36.48 -11.00
C PRO A 34 7.26 -37.55 -10.52
N THR A 35 6.91 -37.63 -9.23
CA THR A 35 6.03 -38.70 -8.71
C THR A 35 5.35 -38.33 -7.40
N ALA A 36 4.05 -38.60 -7.27
CA ALA A 36 3.23 -38.41 -6.07
C ALA A 36 3.55 -39.38 -4.89
N ALA A 37 4.71 -40.04 -4.88
CA ALA A 37 4.98 -41.21 -4.02
C ALA A 37 6.15 -41.06 -3.02
N SER A 38 6.79 -39.89 -2.88
CA SER A 38 7.83 -39.73 -1.84
C SER A 38 7.79 -38.34 -1.17
N PRO A 39 7.37 -38.25 0.10
CA PRO A 39 7.19 -36.97 0.82
C PRO A 39 8.43 -36.59 1.66
N ALA A 40 9.64 -36.58 1.10
CA ALA A 40 10.85 -36.40 1.92
C ALA A 40 11.91 -35.40 1.41
N THR A 41 11.69 -34.71 0.29
CA THR A 41 12.54 -33.55 -0.07
C THR A 41 11.65 -32.44 -0.56
N ALA A 42 11.48 -31.40 0.26
CA ALA A 42 10.76 -30.20 -0.15
C ALA A 42 11.49 -29.61 -1.36
N ALA A 43 10.87 -29.68 -2.55
CA ALA A 43 11.41 -29.06 -3.74
C ALA A 43 11.71 -27.59 -3.45
N ALA A 44 12.90 -27.13 -3.86
CA ALA A 44 13.24 -25.72 -3.74
C ALA A 44 12.18 -24.91 -4.49
N SER A 45 11.62 -23.91 -3.83
CA SER A 45 10.57 -23.08 -4.40
C SER A 45 10.92 -21.61 -4.32
N VAL A 46 10.45 -20.86 -5.30
CA VAL A 46 10.69 -19.42 -5.46
C VAL A 46 9.37 -18.69 -5.29
N CYS A 47 9.43 -17.51 -4.67
CA CYS A 47 8.29 -16.61 -4.56
C CYS A 47 7.87 -16.16 -5.97
N CYS A 48 6.58 -16.25 -6.30
CA CYS A 48 6.09 -16.03 -7.65
C CYS A 48 4.95 -15.00 -7.68
N CYS A 49 5.12 -13.97 -8.50
CA CYS A 49 4.06 -13.06 -8.94
C CYS A 49 3.68 -13.41 -10.37
N ILE A 50 2.41 -13.63 -10.65
CA ILE A 50 1.92 -14.10 -11.94
C ILE A 50 0.85 -13.16 -12.47
N LEU A 51 1.03 -12.68 -13.70
CA LEU A 51 0.00 -11.93 -14.42
C LEU A 51 -1.02 -12.90 -15.02
N ASP A 52 -2.25 -12.39 -15.20
CA ASP A 52 -3.37 -13.16 -15.76
C ASP A 52 -3.56 -14.52 -15.09
N PHE A 53 -3.37 -14.56 -13.76
CA PHE A 53 -3.55 -15.76 -12.98
C PHE A 53 -4.91 -16.42 -13.27
N ASP A 54 -4.91 -17.71 -13.54
CA ASP A 54 -6.11 -18.53 -13.55
C ASP A 54 -5.96 -19.52 -12.39
N PRO A 55 -6.85 -19.51 -11.39
CA PRO A 55 -6.68 -20.43 -10.27
C PRO A 55 -6.86 -21.91 -10.67
N ALA A 56 -7.24 -22.23 -11.92
CA ALA A 56 -7.20 -23.59 -12.45
C ALA A 56 -5.77 -24.12 -12.62
N ALA A 57 -4.77 -23.23 -12.68
CA ALA A 57 -3.36 -23.58 -12.74
C ALA A 57 -2.76 -24.00 -11.39
N LEU A 58 -3.49 -23.79 -10.29
CA LEU A 58 -2.99 -24.13 -8.97
C LEU A 58 -2.79 -25.65 -8.83
N GLY A 59 -1.65 -26.05 -8.26
CA GLY A 59 -1.23 -27.45 -8.13
C GLY A 59 -0.88 -28.14 -9.44
N ARG A 60 -0.84 -27.41 -10.57
CA ARG A 60 -0.54 -27.96 -11.90
C ARG A 60 0.76 -27.39 -12.45
N VAL A 61 1.31 -28.09 -13.43
CA VAL A 61 2.50 -27.65 -14.16
C VAL A 61 2.11 -26.59 -15.18
N ILE A 62 2.77 -25.43 -15.09
CA ILE A 62 2.64 -24.33 -16.05
C ILE A 62 3.94 -24.20 -16.84
N ARG A 63 3.80 -23.87 -18.11
CA ARG A 63 4.91 -23.52 -18.99
C ARG A 63 5.00 -22.01 -19.11
N VAL A 64 6.08 -21.44 -18.62
CA VAL A 64 6.35 -20.00 -18.58
C VAL A 64 7.03 -19.58 -19.88
N LEU A 65 6.36 -18.68 -20.61
CA LEU A 65 6.78 -18.18 -21.92
C LEU A 65 7.58 -16.87 -21.82
N ALA A 66 7.29 -16.06 -20.81
CA ALA A 66 7.99 -14.82 -20.54
C ALA A 66 8.03 -14.57 -19.03
N TRP A 67 9.20 -14.20 -18.53
CA TRP A 67 9.43 -13.98 -17.11
C TRP A 67 10.54 -12.96 -16.87
N ASN A 68 10.50 -12.35 -15.69
CA ASN A 68 11.62 -11.61 -15.10
C ASN A 68 11.96 -12.22 -13.74
N TYR A 69 13.18 -12.05 -13.28
CA TYR A 69 13.59 -12.46 -11.93
C TYR A 69 14.16 -11.27 -11.18
N LEU A 70 13.57 -10.99 -10.03
CA LEU A 70 14.01 -9.94 -9.14
C LEU A 70 14.90 -10.55 -8.05
N PRO A 71 16.22 -10.30 -8.07
CA PRO A 71 17.12 -10.83 -7.06
C PRO A 71 16.82 -10.19 -5.69
N SER A 72 17.09 -10.95 -4.63
CA SER A 72 17.00 -10.43 -3.28
C SER A 72 18.06 -9.35 -3.03
N LEU A 73 17.64 -8.26 -2.38
CA LEU A 73 18.52 -7.15 -2.01
C LEU A 73 19.42 -7.47 -0.82
N ARG A 74 19.10 -8.53 -0.05
CA ARG A 74 19.94 -9.01 1.05
C ARG A 74 20.71 -10.22 0.59
N LEU A 75 21.99 -10.01 0.30
CA LEU A 75 22.98 -11.08 0.18
C LEU A 75 22.79 -12.02 1.39
N HIS A 76 22.32 -13.24 1.15
CA HIS A 76 22.19 -14.36 2.10
C HIS A 76 20.93 -14.50 2.98
N ALA A 77 19.85 -13.73 2.82
CA ALA A 77 18.70 -13.85 3.76
C ALA A 77 17.31 -14.11 3.16
N GLU A 78 17.03 -13.71 1.92
CA GLU A 78 15.68 -13.86 1.35
C GLU A 78 15.74 -14.40 -0.09
N PRO A 79 14.82 -15.30 -0.49
CA PRO A 79 14.72 -15.75 -1.87
C PRO A 79 14.26 -14.60 -2.78
N GLY A 80 14.75 -14.56 -4.02
CA GLY A 80 14.26 -13.61 -5.03
C GLY A 80 12.82 -13.89 -5.45
N VAL A 81 12.28 -13.04 -6.30
CA VAL A 81 10.90 -13.11 -6.78
C VAL A 81 10.88 -13.35 -8.29
N LEU A 82 10.17 -14.38 -8.71
CA LEU A 82 9.87 -14.66 -10.11
C LEU A 82 8.63 -13.89 -10.54
N GLU A 83 8.77 -13.07 -11.56
CA GLU A 83 7.68 -12.35 -12.23
C GLU A 83 7.29 -13.12 -13.50
N VAL A 84 6.18 -13.87 -13.46
CA VAL A 84 5.64 -14.62 -14.59
C VAL A 84 4.73 -13.71 -15.41
N VAL A 85 5.22 -13.28 -16.57
CA VAL A 85 4.52 -12.33 -17.46
C VAL A 85 3.53 -13.06 -18.36
N ARG A 86 3.95 -14.19 -18.94
CA ARG A 86 3.14 -14.98 -19.86
C ARG A 86 3.37 -16.45 -19.63
N TRP A 87 2.30 -17.23 -19.62
CA TRP A 87 2.35 -18.65 -19.32
C TRP A 87 1.16 -19.37 -19.98
N HIS A 88 1.21 -20.69 -20.02
CA HIS A 88 0.06 -21.54 -20.32
C HIS A 88 0.13 -22.85 -19.52
N LEU A 89 -1.01 -23.54 -19.40
CA LEU A 89 -1.09 -24.85 -18.78
C LEU A 89 -0.48 -25.90 -19.72
N GLU A 90 0.39 -26.77 -19.22
CA GLU A 90 1.08 -27.77 -20.06
C GLU A 90 0.14 -28.89 -20.55
N GLU A 91 -0.87 -29.24 -19.75
CA GLU A 91 -1.94 -30.14 -20.15
C GLU A 91 -3.11 -29.34 -20.73
N SER A 92 -3.49 -29.58 -21.99
CA SER A 92 -4.83 -29.18 -22.43
C SER A 92 -5.82 -30.04 -21.66
N ALA A 93 -6.48 -29.47 -20.65
CA ALA A 93 -7.59 -30.15 -20.00
C ALA A 93 -8.57 -30.60 -21.09
N PRO A 94 -9.15 -31.82 -21.02
CA PRO A 94 -10.26 -32.20 -21.90
C PRO A 94 -11.33 -31.10 -21.82
N PRO A 95 -12.07 -30.81 -22.90
CA PRO A 95 -13.01 -29.69 -22.95
C PRO A 95 -13.92 -29.76 -21.74
N VAL A 96 -13.66 -28.89 -20.77
CA VAL A 96 -14.39 -28.85 -19.51
C VAL A 96 -15.82 -28.53 -19.91
N LYS A 97 -16.77 -29.43 -19.61
CA LYS A 97 -18.18 -29.04 -19.61
C LYS A 97 -18.25 -27.76 -18.79
N TYR A 98 -18.54 -26.63 -19.42
CA TYR A 98 -18.52 -25.31 -18.77
C TYR A 98 -19.54 -25.30 -17.63
N SER A 99 -19.13 -25.78 -16.46
CA SER A 99 -19.89 -25.63 -15.23
C SER A 99 -19.79 -24.17 -14.83
N PHE A 100 -20.91 -23.60 -14.40
CA PHE A 100 -20.97 -22.22 -13.94
C PHE A 100 -19.92 -21.93 -12.84
N LEU A 101 -19.63 -22.93 -12.00
CA LEU A 101 -18.56 -22.89 -11.00
C LEU A 101 -17.42 -23.86 -11.35
N ALA A 102 -16.19 -23.40 -11.21
CA ALA A 102 -14.98 -24.19 -11.27
C ALA A 102 -14.36 -24.30 -9.87
N THR A 103 -14.12 -25.53 -9.41
CA THR A 103 -13.48 -25.79 -8.12
C THR A 103 -12.02 -25.37 -8.16
N VAL A 104 -11.55 -24.65 -7.14
CA VAL A 104 -10.12 -24.36 -7.00
C VAL A 104 -9.40 -25.62 -6.55
N PRO A 105 -8.40 -26.12 -7.31
CA PRO A 105 -7.66 -27.32 -6.97
C PRO A 105 -6.70 -27.08 -5.79
N PHE A 106 -7.21 -27.19 -4.56
CA PHE A 106 -6.39 -27.23 -3.37
C PHE A 106 -7.08 -28.09 -2.30
N ARG A 107 -6.39 -29.13 -1.83
CA ARG A 107 -6.86 -30.02 -0.75
C ARG A 107 -5.91 -29.88 0.44
N PHE A 108 -6.48 -29.68 1.62
CA PHE A 108 -5.72 -29.84 2.85
C PHE A 108 -5.42 -31.34 3.05
N PRO A 109 -4.24 -31.72 3.57
CA PRO A 109 -4.05 -33.08 4.06
C PRO A 109 -5.08 -33.35 5.16
N ASP A 110 -5.76 -34.49 5.05
CA ASP A 110 -6.85 -34.88 5.96
C ASP A 110 -6.34 -34.89 7.41
N GLN A 111 -6.97 -34.07 8.26
CA GLN A 111 -6.95 -34.23 9.71
C GLN A 111 -8.39 -34.35 10.21
N GLU A 112 -8.54 -35.08 11.32
CA GLU A 112 -9.74 -35.72 11.86
C GLU A 112 -11.10 -35.02 11.64
N PRO A 113 -12.19 -35.81 11.53
CA PRO A 113 -13.51 -35.28 11.29
C PRO A 113 -14.05 -34.62 12.56
N ASP A 114 -14.29 -33.30 12.52
CA ASP A 114 -15.09 -32.69 13.58
C ASP A 114 -16.20 -31.74 13.08
N LEU A 115 -17.33 -31.86 13.81
CA LEU A 115 -18.63 -31.19 13.79
C LEU A 115 -19.35 -30.93 12.44
N ALA A 116 -20.69 -30.89 12.53
CA ALA A 116 -21.65 -30.70 11.44
C ALA A 116 -21.45 -29.38 10.66
N THR A 117 -20.44 -29.37 9.80
CA THR A 117 -20.04 -28.23 8.96
C THR A 117 -20.96 -28.15 7.74
N ARG A 118 -22.00 -27.31 7.82
CA ARG A 118 -22.98 -27.08 6.71
C ARG A 118 -23.06 -25.63 6.24
N GLY A 119 -22.18 -24.75 6.72
CA GLY A 119 -22.17 -23.35 6.29
C GLY A 119 -21.61 -23.21 4.87
N CYS A 120 -22.25 -22.36 4.07
CA CYS A 120 -21.75 -21.94 2.76
C CYS A 120 -21.97 -20.44 2.55
N ALA A 121 -21.17 -19.87 1.64
CA ALA A 121 -21.27 -18.50 1.19
C ALA A 121 -21.13 -18.48 -0.34
N PHE A 122 -22.17 -17.98 -1.02
CA PHE A 122 -22.14 -17.70 -2.45
C PHE A 122 -22.28 -16.20 -2.66
N GLY A 123 -21.33 -15.56 -3.33
CA GLY A 123 -21.37 -14.12 -3.52
C GLY A 123 -20.15 -13.50 -4.17
N LEU A 124 -20.19 -12.18 -4.30
CA LEU A 124 -19.12 -11.36 -4.85
C LEU A 124 -18.09 -11.04 -3.77
N VAL A 125 -16.81 -11.30 -4.03
CA VAL A 125 -15.73 -10.89 -3.10
C VAL A 125 -15.58 -9.37 -3.18
N ARG A 126 -15.87 -8.66 -2.09
CA ARG A 126 -15.79 -7.19 -2.02
C ARG A 126 -14.43 -6.72 -1.55
N SER A 127 -13.91 -7.32 -0.48
CA SER A 127 -12.63 -6.94 0.09
C SER A 127 -11.99 -8.11 0.83
N VAL A 128 -10.66 -8.09 0.93
CA VAL A 128 -9.87 -9.11 1.61
C VAL A 128 -8.86 -8.41 2.51
N SER A 129 -8.93 -8.66 3.81
CA SER A 129 -7.99 -8.10 4.77
C SER A 129 -6.58 -8.68 4.56
N ILE A 130 -5.59 -8.01 5.09
CA ILE A 130 -4.27 -8.59 5.38
C ILE A 130 -4.35 -9.85 6.24
N VAL A 131 -3.27 -10.63 6.24
CA VAL A 131 -3.06 -11.70 7.22
C VAL A 131 -2.70 -11.07 8.57
N PHE A 132 -3.35 -11.50 9.64
CA PHE A 132 -3.09 -11.04 11.00
C PHE A 132 -3.16 -12.18 12.00
N SER A 133 -2.49 -11.99 13.14
CA SER A 133 -2.56 -12.91 14.28
C SER A 133 -3.71 -12.54 15.21
N MET A 134 -4.45 -13.53 15.67
CA MET A 134 -5.50 -13.38 16.69
C MET A 134 -4.93 -13.71 18.08
N PRO A 135 -4.99 -12.79 19.05
CA PRO A 135 -4.68 -13.12 20.43
C PRO A 135 -5.76 -14.08 20.97
N LEU A 136 -5.35 -15.28 21.42
CA LEU A 136 -6.28 -16.20 22.08
C LEU A 136 -6.68 -15.63 23.44
N ALA A 137 -7.98 -15.59 23.74
CA ALA A 137 -8.52 -15.11 25.01
C ALA A 137 -8.15 -16.01 26.22
N LYS A 138 -7.62 -17.21 25.98
CA LYS A 138 -7.03 -18.13 26.97
C LYS A 138 -5.81 -18.79 26.35
N ALA A 139 -4.64 -18.18 26.53
CA ALA A 139 -3.39 -18.79 26.13
C ALA A 139 -2.95 -19.75 27.23
N ASP A 140 -3.23 -21.05 27.08
CA ASP A 140 -2.48 -22.06 27.80
C ASP A 140 -1.01 -21.95 27.38
N ALA A 141 -0.10 -22.12 28.33
CA ALA A 141 1.35 -21.99 28.11
C ALA A 141 1.83 -22.99 27.05
N GLY A 142 1.87 -22.55 25.79
CA GLY A 142 2.23 -23.38 24.63
C GLY A 142 1.34 -23.19 23.40
N SER A 143 0.17 -22.54 23.50
CA SER A 143 -0.70 -22.35 22.33
C SER A 143 -0.19 -21.24 21.40
N ARG A 144 0.03 -21.59 20.13
CA ARG A 144 0.48 -20.65 19.11
C ARG A 144 -0.69 -19.76 18.71
N ASN A 145 -0.46 -18.44 18.60
CA ASN A 145 -1.49 -17.52 18.10
C ASN A 145 -1.95 -17.96 16.72
N SER A 146 -3.27 -18.17 16.56
CA SER A 146 -3.86 -18.48 15.24
C SER A 146 -3.64 -17.31 14.27
N VAL A 147 -3.34 -17.64 13.02
CA VAL A 147 -3.05 -16.66 11.97
C VAL A 147 -4.09 -16.79 10.88
N GLY A 148 -4.69 -15.68 10.47
CA GLY A 148 -5.75 -15.72 9.47
C GLY A 148 -6.01 -14.39 8.79
N PHE A 149 -6.99 -14.38 7.90
CA PHE A 149 -7.48 -13.15 7.25
C PHE A 149 -9.01 -13.20 7.10
N LEU A 150 -9.61 -12.04 6.90
CA LEU A 150 -11.04 -11.87 6.68
C LEU A 150 -11.32 -11.57 5.22
N ALA A 151 -12.36 -12.17 4.67
CA ALA A 151 -12.94 -11.81 3.40
C ALA A 151 -14.36 -11.27 3.62
N GLU A 152 -14.68 -10.16 2.99
CA GLU A 152 -16.01 -9.59 2.92
C GLU A 152 -16.67 -10.03 1.61
N ILE A 153 -17.81 -10.71 1.72
CA ILE A 153 -18.51 -11.29 0.59
C ILE A 153 -19.94 -10.76 0.57
N LEU A 154 -20.31 -10.11 -0.53
CA LEU A 154 -21.69 -9.73 -0.81
C LEU A 154 -22.44 -10.97 -1.29
N CYS A 155 -23.10 -11.63 -0.35
CA CYS A 155 -23.73 -12.92 -0.55
C CYS A 155 -25.12 -12.80 -1.16
N CYS A 156 -25.48 -13.84 -1.92
CA CYS A 156 -26.82 -14.04 -2.41
C CYS A 156 -27.81 -14.29 -1.26
N GLY A 157 -28.97 -13.62 -1.29
CA GLY A 157 -30.06 -13.79 -0.32
C GLY A 157 -30.91 -15.04 -0.55
N CYS A 158 -30.71 -15.77 -1.64
CA CYS A 158 -31.55 -16.93 -2.00
C CYS A 158 -31.41 -18.08 -0.99
N ARG A 159 -32.55 -18.69 -0.60
CA ARG A 159 -32.57 -19.87 0.28
C ARG A 159 -31.79 -21.07 -0.28
N ARG A 160 -31.75 -21.24 -1.61
CA ARG A 160 -30.99 -22.30 -2.29
C ARG A 160 -29.48 -22.11 -2.15
N CYS A 161 -28.98 -20.88 -2.32
CA CYS A 161 -27.57 -20.54 -2.17
C CYS A 161 -27.08 -20.55 -0.71
N CYS A 162 -28.02 -20.52 0.25
CA CYS A 162 -27.73 -20.69 1.67
C CYS A 162 -27.65 -22.17 2.09
N ARG A 163 -28.02 -23.10 1.20
CA ARG A 163 -27.88 -24.55 1.38
C ARG A 163 -26.65 -25.01 0.60
N ALA A 164 -26.05 -26.13 1.00
CA ALA A 164 -24.80 -26.66 0.45
C ALA A 164 -24.86 -27.11 -1.04
N THR A 165 -25.87 -26.67 -1.79
CA THR A 165 -26.00 -26.88 -3.23
C THR A 165 -25.36 -25.72 -3.98
N PRO A 166 -24.36 -25.98 -4.84
CA PRO A 166 -23.78 -24.96 -5.71
C PRO A 166 -24.84 -24.38 -6.66
N PRO A 167 -24.83 -23.07 -6.93
CA PRO A 167 -25.68 -22.46 -7.95
C PRO A 167 -25.27 -22.87 -9.37
N GLU A 168 -26.23 -22.80 -10.29
CA GLU A 168 -26.06 -23.15 -11.71
C GLU A 168 -26.01 -21.93 -12.64
N ASP A 169 -26.46 -20.76 -12.17
CA ASP A 169 -26.34 -19.48 -12.88
C ASP A 169 -26.09 -18.30 -11.92
N ALA A 170 -25.88 -17.09 -12.46
CA ALA A 170 -25.79 -15.85 -11.69
C ALA A 170 -27.00 -14.91 -11.89
N GLN A 171 -27.70 -15.02 -13.03
CA GLN A 171 -28.70 -14.02 -13.47
C GLN A 171 -29.96 -14.05 -12.62
N THR A 172 -30.27 -15.17 -11.97
CA THR A 172 -31.45 -15.32 -11.11
C THR A 172 -31.18 -14.96 -9.65
N HIS A 173 -29.96 -14.50 -9.33
CA HIS A 173 -29.49 -14.30 -7.98
C HIS A 173 -29.33 -12.83 -7.62
N MET A 174 -29.83 -12.47 -6.42
CA MET A 174 -29.75 -11.12 -5.88
C MET A 174 -28.73 -11.07 -4.73
N PHE A 175 -27.70 -10.25 -4.88
CA PHE A 175 -26.56 -10.13 -3.97
C PHE A 175 -26.73 -8.92 -3.06
N GLU A 176 -27.24 -9.14 -1.84
CA GLU A 176 -27.66 -8.05 -0.94
C GLU A 176 -27.11 -8.19 0.48
N THR A 177 -26.69 -9.38 0.88
CA THR A 177 -26.33 -9.66 2.28
C THR A 177 -24.82 -9.70 2.45
N MET A 178 -24.23 -8.73 3.14
CA MET A 178 -22.81 -8.79 3.50
C MET A 178 -22.55 -9.88 4.55
N LYS A 179 -21.57 -10.74 4.28
CA LYS A 179 -21.04 -11.72 5.25
C LYS A 179 -19.53 -11.65 5.31
N PHE A 180 -19.00 -11.89 6.51
CA PHE A 180 -17.57 -12.00 6.75
C PHE A 180 -17.17 -13.47 6.88
N VAL A 181 -16.13 -13.88 6.14
CA VAL A 181 -15.53 -15.21 6.22
C VAL A 181 -14.11 -15.08 6.76
N TYR A 182 -13.82 -15.75 7.87
CA TYR A 182 -12.50 -15.82 8.50
C TYR A 182 -11.78 -17.10 8.07
N PHE A 183 -10.69 -16.93 7.33
CA PHE A 183 -9.80 -17.99 6.90
C PHE A 183 -8.66 -18.14 7.91
N VAL A 184 -8.67 -19.24 8.66
CA VAL A 184 -7.78 -19.46 9.80
C VAL A 184 -6.74 -20.57 9.52
N ASP A 185 -5.54 -20.36 10.05
CA ASP A 185 -4.40 -21.26 10.04
C ASP A 185 -4.05 -21.76 8.64
N ALA A 186 -4.21 -23.05 8.34
CA ALA A 186 -3.91 -23.59 7.01
C ALA A 186 -4.72 -22.87 5.91
N SER A 187 -5.94 -22.46 6.22
CA SER A 187 -6.79 -21.71 5.28
C SER A 187 -6.28 -20.30 4.99
N SER A 188 -5.36 -19.76 5.80
CA SER A 188 -4.73 -18.46 5.52
C SER A 188 -3.93 -18.43 4.21
N MET A 189 -3.48 -19.59 3.72
CA MET A 189 -2.73 -19.70 2.46
C MET A 189 -3.55 -19.33 1.22
N TRP A 190 -4.89 -19.29 1.33
CA TRP A 190 -5.79 -18.91 0.25
C TRP A 190 -5.82 -17.42 -0.06
N ARG A 191 -5.16 -16.58 0.75
CA ARG A 191 -5.26 -15.14 0.60
C ARG A 191 -4.89 -14.63 -0.80
N PRO A 192 -3.78 -15.05 -1.45
CA PRO A 192 -3.43 -14.58 -2.78
C PRO A 192 -4.52 -14.89 -3.83
N VAL A 193 -5.17 -16.06 -3.72
CA VAL A 193 -6.28 -16.46 -4.58
C VAL A 193 -7.50 -15.56 -4.35
N LEU A 194 -7.88 -15.32 -3.09
CA LEU A 194 -9.03 -14.47 -2.78
C LEU A 194 -8.82 -12.99 -3.14
N VAL A 195 -7.60 -12.49 -3.00
CA VAL A 195 -7.23 -11.14 -3.48
C VAL A 195 -7.43 -11.03 -4.99
N TRP A 196 -7.01 -12.04 -5.76
CA TRP A 196 -7.28 -12.07 -7.20
C TRP A 196 -8.77 -12.18 -7.54
N LEU A 197 -9.55 -12.87 -6.70
CA LEU A 197 -11.00 -13.01 -6.85
C LEU A 197 -11.81 -11.77 -6.43
N VAL A 198 -11.18 -10.67 -6.00
CA VAL A 198 -11.90 -9.42 -5.68
C VAL A 198 -12.65 -8.90 -6.92
N GLY A 199 -13.97 -8.75 -6.80
CA GLY A 199 -14.87 -8.43 -7.91
C GLY A 199 -15.36 -9.64 -8.71
N ARG A 200 -15.07 -10.88 -8.27
CA ARG A 200 -15.55 -12.13 -8.89
C ARG A 200 -16.50 -12.89 -7.96
N LEU A 201 -17.36 -13.72 -8.57
CA LEU A 201 -18.25 -14.62 -7.83
C LEU A 201 -17.50 -15.84 -7.32
N VAL A 202 -17.72 -16.13 -6.04
CA VAL A 202 -17.17 -17.30 -5.36
C VAL A 202 -18.25 -18.07 -4.64
N TYR A 203 -18.06 -19.38 -4.56
CA TYR A 203 -18.81 -20.30 -3.72
C TYR A 203 -17.84 -20.95 -2.74
N ILE A 204 -18.08 -20.75 -1.45
CA ILE A 204 -17.26 -21.33 -0.37
C ILE A 204 -18.16 -22.22 0.47
N SER A 205 -17.75 -23.46 0.70
CA SER A 205 -18.48 -24.42 1.53
C SER A 205 -17.59 -24.99 2.63
N GLY A 206 -18.16 -25.77 3.55
CA GLY A 206 -17.43 -26.33 4.69
C GLY A 206 -17.14 -25.31 5.79
N LEU A 207 -17.94 -24.24 5.88
CA LEU A 207 -17.79 -23.18 6.88
C LEU A 207 -18.55 -23.51 8.16
N SER A 208 -17.98 -23.11 9.30
CA SER A 208 -18.66 -23.10 10.60
C SER A 208 -19.18 -21.70 10.91
N LYS A 209 -20.27 -21.57 11.67
CA LYS A 209 -20.79 -20.28 12.12
C LYS A 209 -20.22 -19.99 13.51
N LYS A 210 -19.63 -18.81 13.69
CA LYS A 210 -19.18 -18.32 14.99
C LYS A 210 -19.70 -16.90 15.20
N MET A 211 -20.34 -16.68 16.34
CA MET A 211 -20.70 -15.31 16.76
C MET A 211 -19.45 -14.66 17.34
N VAL A 212 -19.11 -13.48 16.84
CA VAL A 212 -17.99 -12.68 17.36
C VAL A 212 -18.55 -11.34 17.82
N SER A 213 -18.28 -10.99 19.08
CA SER A 213 -18.54 -9.66 19.60
C SER A 213 -17.54 -8.68 18.97
N VAL A 214 -18.06 -7.71 18.23
CA VAL A 214 -17.26 -6.65 17.61
C VAL A 214 -17.48 -5.40 18.45
N GLY A 215 -16.66 -5.25 19.50
CA GLY A 215 -16.76 -4.20 20.54
C GLY A 215 -18.02 -4.29 21.40
N ASP A 216 -18.36 -3.20 22.10
CA ASP A 216 -19.24 -3.25 23.28
C ASP A 216 -20.75 -3.41 22.99
N LYS A 217 -21.20 -3.25 21.73
CA LYS A 217 -22.65 -3.16 21.41
C LYS A 217 -23.13 -3.94 20.18
N ALA A 218 -22.27 -4.66 19.46
CA ALA A 218 -22.69 -5.39 18.25
C ALA A 218 -22.02 -6.77 18.14
N SER A 219 -22.83 -7.82 18.02
CA SER A 219 -22.34 -9.15 17.66
C SER A 219 -22.54 -9.38 16.15
N HIS A 220 -21.50 -9.82 15.46
CA HIS A 220 -21.55 -10.19 14.06
C HIS A 220 -21.43 -11.71 13.94
N THR A 221 -22.26 -12.33 13.10
CA THR A 221 -22.04 -13.72 12.70
C THR A 221 -20.91 -13.76 11.69
N ILE A 222 -19.76 -14.32 12.07
CA ILE A 222 -18.63 -14.56 11.19
C ILE A 222 -18.64 -16.05 10.81
N LEU A 223 -18.46 -16.33 9.52
CA LEU A 223 -18.25 -17.69 9.03
C LEU A 223 -16.76 -18.02 9.18
N VAL A 224 -16.41 -19.19 9.71
CA VAL A 224 -15.01 -19.58 9.95
C VAL A 224 -14.67 -20.80 9.09
N SER A 225 -13.51 -20.78 8.44
CA SER A 225 -13.00 -21.90 7.66
C SER A 225 -12.70 -23.11 8.55
N SER A 226 -12.99 -24.32 8.06
CA SER A 226 -12.56 -25.60 8.63
C SER A 226 -11.59 -26.36 7.70
N ALA A 227 -11.11 -27.52 8.12
CA ALA A 227 -10.32 -28.42 7.27
C ALA A 227 -11.08 -28.88 5.99
N LYS A 228 -12.42 -28.87 6.03
CA LYS A 228 -13.29 -29.22 4.91
C LYS A 228 -13.63 -28.04 4.00
N THR A 229 -13.01 -26.87 4.21
CA THR A 229 -13.31 -25.68 3.41
C THR A 229 -12.92 -25.92 1.97
N THR A 230 -13.87 -25.77 1.07
CA THR A 230 -13.65 -25.81 -0.37
C THR A 230 -14.12 -24.51 -1.00
N MET A 231 -13.45 -24.11 -2.08
CA MET A 231 -13.74 -22.89 -2.81
C MET A 231 -13.89 -23.19 -4.29
N ALA A 232 -14.90 -22.59 -4.90
CA ALA A 232 -15.10 -22.54 -6.33
C ALA A 232 -15.30 -21.08 -6.76
N TRP A 233 -14.92 -20.74 -7.99
CA TRP A 233 -15.23 -19.43 -8.59
C TRP A 233 -16.00 -19.60 -9.89
N CYS A 234 -16.60 -18.51 -10.36
CA CYS A 234 -17.22 -18.46 -11.67
C CYS A 234 -16.24 -17.88 -12.72
N PRO A 235 -15.70 -18.67 -13.66
CA PRO A 235 -14.73 -18.17 -14.64
C PRO A 235 -15.33 -17.17 -15.62
N SER A 236 -16.61 -17.36 -15.99
CA SER A 236 -17.31 -16.55 -16.99
C SER A 236 -17.86 -15.24 -16.44
N TYR A 237 -18.02 -15.10 -15.13
CA TYR A 237 -18.58 -13.91 -14.53
C TYR A 237 -17.58 -12.75 -14.53
N ARG A 238 -17.91 -11.70 -15.30
CA ARG A 238 -17.27 -10.38 -15.25
C ARG A 238 -18.23 -9.36 -14.67
N GLY A 239 -18.43 -9.40 -13.36
CA GLY A 239 -19.24 -8.39 -12.68
C GLY A 239 -18.47 -7.10 -12.50
N SER A 240 -19.12 -5.98 -12.78
CA SER A 240 -18.78 -4.72 -12.14
C SER A 240 -19.20 -4.81 -10.67
N LEU A 241 -18.31 -4.45 -9.75
CA LEU A 241 -18.69 -4.21 -8.36
C LEU A 241 -19.79 -3.12 -8.37
N PRO A 242 -20.92 -3.29 -7.67
CA PRO A 242 -21.83 -2.18 -7.46
C PRO A 242 -21.02 -1.05 -6.83
N LEU A 243 -20.86 0.05 -7.57
CA LEU A 243 -20.27 1.26 -7.03
C LEU A 243 -21.29 1.75 -5.99
N ASP A 244 -21.00 1.51 -4.72
CA ASP A 244 -21.83 2.07 -3.66
C ASP A 244 -21.75 3.59 -3.83
N ASN A 245 -22.80 4.20 -4.37
CA ASN A 245 -22.95 5.64 -4.61
C ASN A 245 -23.00 6.47 -3.32
N LEU A 246 -22.42 5.97 -2.21
CA LEU A 246 -22.33 6.71 -0.96
C LEU A 246 -21.02 7.52 -0.94
N PRO A 247 -21.08 8.86 -0.97
CA PRO A 247 -19.90 9.74 -1.09
C PRO A 247 -18.87 9.61 0.04
N GLU A 248 -19.22 8.93 1.13
CA GLU A 248 -18.43 8.87 2.36
C GLU A 248 -17.72 7.53 2.61
N LYS A 249 -17.85 6.54 1.70
CA LYS A 249 -17.35 5.17 1.93
C LYS A 249 -16.13 4.81 1.08
N CYS A 250 -15.22 4.03 1.68
CA CYS A 250 -14.04 3.44 1.05
C CYS A 250 -14.45 2.51 -0.11
N GLY A 251 -14.52 3.04 -1.33
CA GLY A 251 -14.98 2.33 -2.54
C GLY A 251 -14.33 2.82 -3.83
N GLY A 252 -13.30 3.66 -3.74
CA GLY A 252 -12.59 4.15 -4.92
C GLY A 252 -11.91 3.03 -5.68
N GLU A 253 -11.92 3.13 -7.00
CA GLU A 253 -11.13 2.30 -7.92
C GLU A 253 -10.27 3.23 -8.78
N TYR A 254 -9.00 2.87 -8.96
CA TYR A 254 -8.02 3.63 -9.72
C TYR A 254 -7.05 2.64 -10.35
N ALA A 255 -6.78 2.80 -11.64
CA ALA A 255 -5.75 2.06 -12.34
C ALA A 255 -4.81 3.07 -12.99
N GLY A 256 -3.50 2.87 -12.81
CA GLY A 256 -2.50 3.82 -13.28
C GLY A 256 -1.10 3.26 -13.26
N VAL A 257 -0.17 4.02 -13.80
CA VAL A 257 1.26 3.71 -13.87
C VAL A 257 1.96 4.28 -12.64
N ILE A 258 2.82 3.48 -12.02
CA ILE A 258 3.67 3.97 -10.93
C ILE A 258 4.78 4.84 -11.52
N THR A 259 4.80 6.13 -11.22
CA THR A 259 5.84 7.05 -11.68
C THR A 259 6.91 7.31 -10.61
N GLY A 260 6.55 7.16 -9.33
CA GLY A 260 7.48 7.36 -8.21
C GLY A 260 7.19 6.43 -7.03
N ILE A 261 8.25 6.03 -6.30
CA ILE A 261 8.13 5.30 -5.05
C ILE A 261 9.03 5.97 -4.00
N TYR A 262 8.43 6.30 -2.86
CA TYR A 262 9.07 7.00 -1.76
C TYR A 262 8.91 6.22 -0.45
N SER A 263 9.78 6.49 0.52
CA SER A 263 9.70 5.93 1.87
C SER A 263 9.45 4.43 1.92
N GLN A 264 10.27 3.66 1.17
CA GLN A 264 10.24 2.20 1.13
C GLN A 264 8.89 1.61 0.68
N GLY A 265 8.20 2.27 -0.25
CA GLY A 265 6.93 1.77 -0.80
C GLY A 265 5.70 2.17 0.00
N LEU A 266 5.85 2.97 1.07
CA LEU A 266 4.70 3.48 1.82
C LEU A 266 3.98 4.62 1.07
N VAL A 267 4.70 5.35 0.22
CA VAL A 267 4.16 6.41 -0.61
C VAL A 267 4.48 6.10 -2.06
N VAL A 268 3.45 6.00 -2.89
CA VAL A 268 3.57 5.65 -4.31
C VAL A 268 2.88 6.73 -5.13
N GLU A 269 3.57 7.25 -6.12
CA GLU A 269 3.04 8.24 -7.05
C GLU A 269 2.52 7.54 -8.31
N LEU A 270 1.33 7.93 -8.74
CA LEU A 270 0.58 7.33 -9.83
C LEU A 270 0.26 8.40 -10.88
N ASP A 271 0.61 8.12 -12.14
CA ASP A 271 0.36 8.97 -13.31
C ASP A 271 0.76 10.44 -13.12
N ASP A 272 1.77 10.72 -12.29
CA ASP A 272 2.23 12.08 -11.91
C ASP A 272 1.12 13.00 -11.36
N THR A 273 -0.01 12.43 -10.94
CA THR A 273 -1.23 13.18 -10.58
C THR A 273 -1.83 12.76 -9.24
N ALA A 274 -1.78 11.47 -8.93
CA ALA A 274 -2.33 10.89 -7.71
C ALA A 274 -1.23 10.28 -6.83
N TRP A 275 -1.46 10.29 -5.52
CA TRP A 275 -0.54 9.76 -4.54
C TRP A 275 -1.23 8.68 -3.72
N LEU A 276 -0.68 7.48 -3.65
CA LEU A 276 -1.16 6.37 -2.84
C LEU A 276 -0.36 6.31 -1.53
N LEU A 277 -1.04 6.42 -0.39
CA LEU A 277 -0.43 6.23 0.93
C LEU A 277 -0.86 4.87 1.50
N ILE A 278 0.10 3.95 1.60
CA ILE A 278 -0.06 2.63 2.21
C ILE A 278 0.09 2.79 3.74
N ASP A 279 -1.05 3.00 4.39
CA ASP A 279 -1.15 3.42 5.77
C ASP A 279 -1.16 2.29 6.79
N ASP A 280 -1.63 1.11 6.38
CA ASP A 280 -1.75 -0.01 7.31
C ASP A 280 -0.36 -0.60 7.54
N GLN A 281 0.11 -0.56 8.78
CA GLN A 281 1.40 -1.11 9.19
C GLN A 281 1.63 -2.55 8.72
N LYS A 282 0.54 -3.27 8.45
CA LYS A 282 0.52 -4.67 8.07
C LYS A 282 0.13 -4.92 6.59
N LEU A 283 -0.29 -3.90 5.83
CA LEU A 283 -0.38 -3.99 4.36
C LEU A 283 1.05 -3.90 3.81
N LEU A 284 1.68 -5.04 3.61
CA LEU A 284 2.95 -5.10 2.91
C LEU A 284 2.69 -4.91 1.41
N PRO A 285 3.40 -3.98 0.73
CA PRO A 285 3.24 -3.79 -0.70
C PRO A 285 3.54 -5.09 -1.46
N PRO A 286 2.86 -5.37 -2.58
CA PRO A 286 3.23 -6.47 -3.46
C PRO A 286 4.70 -6.36 -3.89
N HIS A 287 5.43 -7.48 -4.02
CA HIS A 287 6.86 -7.44 -4.37
C HIS A 287 7.13 -6.73 -5.71
N SER A 288 6.21 -6.88 -6.67
CA SER A 288 6.30 -6.28 -7.99
C SER A 288 5.83 -4.82 -8.06
N LEU A 289 5.59 -4.16 -6.91
CA LEU A 289 5.26 -2.74 -6.85
C LEU A 289 6.52 -1.92 -7.15
N ARG A 290 6.70 -1.54 -8.42
CA ARG A 290 7.93 -0.92 -8.96
C ARG A 290 7.58 0.24 -9.90
N VAL A 291 8.45 1.24 -10.00
CA VAL A 291 8.29 2.36 -10.96
C VAL A 291 8.21 1.80 -12.37
N GLY A 292 7.20 2.20 -13.14
CA GLY A 292 6.87 1.70 -14.47
C GLY A 292 5.90 0.51 -14.48
N ALA A 293 5.53 -0.05 -13.33
CA ALA A 293 4.48 -1.07 -13.26
C ALA A 293 3.09 -0.42 -13.34
N ILE A 294 2.12 -1.14 -13.91
CA ILE A 294 0.71 -0.72 -13.96
C ILE A 294 -0.03 -1.43 -12.83
N VAL A 295 -0.74 -0.69 -12.00
CA VAL A 295 -1.47 -1.23 -10.85
C VAL A 295 -2.93 -0.84 -10.85
N SER A 296 -3.77 -1.69 -10.27
CA SER A 296 -5.14 -1.35 -9.87
C SER A 296 -5.21 -1.28 -8.35
N VAL A 297 -5.72 -0.17 -7.84
CA VAL A 297 -6.02 0.05 -6.42
C VAL A 297 -7.54 0.10 -6.27
N LYS A 298 -8.10 -0.72 -5.39
CA LYS A 298 -9.54 -0.80 -5.10
C LYS A 298 -9.81 -0.60 -3.62
N ASN A 299 -10.99 -0.10 -3.29
CA ASN A 299 -11.45 0.16 -1.91
C ASN A 299 -10.52 1.11 -1.15
N PHE A 300 -10.09 2.20 -1.79
CA PHE A 300 -9.39 3.30 -1.11
C PHE A 300 -10.35 4.46 -0.82
N ARG A 301 -9.88 5.41 -0.02
CA ARG A 301 -10.54 6.70 0.17
C ARG A 301 -9.77 7.78 -0.59
N ALA A 302 -10.44 8.46 -1.53
CA ALA A 302 -9.86 9.63 -2.17
C ALA A 302 -9.98 10.84 -1.25
N VAL A 303 -8.90 11.61 -1.12
CA VAL A 303 -8.87 12.85 -0.34
C VAL A 303 -8.10 13.88 -1.13
N CYS A 304 -8.66 15.08 -1.33
CA CYS A 304 -7.92 16.21 -1.85
C CYS A 304 -7.28 16.95 -0.67
N LEU A 305 -5.94 16.98 -0.62
CA LEU A 305 -5.18 17.69 0.40
C LEU A 305 -4.62 18.98 -0.19
N ASN A 306 -4.85 20.09 0.51
CA ASN A 306 -4.24 21.37 0.19
C ASN A 306 -3.06 21.58 1.13
N PHE A 307 -1.85 21.35 0.64
CA PHE A 307 -0.63 21.78 1.31
C PHE A 307 -0.27 23.19 0.86
N ALA A 308 0.55 23.90 1.63
CA ALA A 308 1.06 25.21 1.21
C ALA A 308 1.72 25.15 -0.18
N TRP A 309 2.44 24.07 -0.48
CA TRP A 309 3.27 23.95 -1.69
C TRP A 309 2.57 23.29 -2.87
N THR A 310 1.47 22.57 -2.66
CA THR A 310 0.72 21.96 -3.75
C THR A 310 -0.64 21.43 -3.29
N ARG A 311 -1.51 21.16 -4.27
CA ARG A 311 -2.72 20.35 -4.09
C ARG A 311 -2.43 18.90 -4.47
N VAL A 312 -2.69 17.98 -3.56
CA VAL A 312 -2.46 16.54 -3.75
C VAL A 312 -3.77 15.77 -3.77
N VAL A 313 -3.98 14.90 -4.74
CA VAL A 313 -5.01 13.86 -4.68
C VAL A 313 -4.41 12.64 -4.01
N LEU A 314 -4.81 12.38 -2.76
CA LEU A 314 -4.33 11.27 -1.95
C LEU A 314 -5.34 10.11 -1.98
N LEU A 315 -4.88 8.94 -2.41
CA LEU A 315 -5.55 7.65 -2.30
C LEU A 315 -5.11 7.00 -0.99
N ALA A 316 -5.93 7.16 0.04
CA ALA A 316 -5.69 6.63 1.37
C ALA A 316 -6.12 5.16 1.47
N THR A 317 -5.16 4.26 1.77
CA THR A 317 -5.49 2.84 1.98
C THR A 317 -6.14 2.60 3.35
N CYS A 318 -6.96 1.56 3.45
CA CYS A 318 -7.52 1.03 4.69
C CYS A 318 -7.44 -0.51 4.70
N SER A 319 -7.96 -1.15 5.75
CA SER A 319 -7.93 -2.62 5.89
C SER A 319 -8.68 -3.40 4.79
N LYS A 320 -9.50 -2.71 3.97
CA LYS A 320 -10.23 -3.26 2.81
C LYS A 320 -9.55 -3.03 1.47
N THR A 321 -8.52 -2.18 1.45
CA THR A 321 -7.84 -1.80 0.21
C THR A 321 -7.13 -2.98 -0.41
N CYS A 322 -7.29 -3.11 -1.71
CA CYS A 322 -6.66 -4.15 -2.52
C CYS A 322 -5.77 -3.48 -3.56
N ILE A 323 -4.50 -3.89 -3.62
CA ILE A 323 -3.53 -3.42 -4.62
C ILE A 323 -3.13 -4.63 -5.46
N THR A 324 -3.36 -4.55 -6.77
CA THR A 324 -3.05 -5.61 -7.73
C THR A 324 -2.16 -5.05 -8.83
N VAL A 325 -1.18 -5.84 -9.27
CA VAL A 325 -0.28 -5.47 -10.36
C VAL A 325 -0.84 -6.03 -11.65
N ASN A 326 -1.16 -5.16 -12.60
CA ASN A 326 -1.71 -5.52 -13.91
C ASN A 326 -0.58 -5.78 -14.92
N CYS A 327 0.51 -5.01 -14.84
CA CYS A 327 1.70 -5.19 -15.67
C CYS A 327 2.95 -4.93 -14.84
N PHE A 328 3.96 -5.79 -14.99
CA PHE A 328 5.25 -5.61 -14.32
C PHE A 328 6.06 -4.48 -14.94
N SER A 329 6.96 -3.91 -14.14
CA SER A 329 7.88 -2.88 -14.61
C SER A 329 8.98 -3.48 -15.48
N LEU A 330 9.32 -2.77 -16.57
CA LEU A 330 10.46 -3.05 -17.43
C LEU A 330 11.77 -2.41 -16.91
N VAL A 331 11.69 -1.51 -15.93
CA VAL A 331 12.84 -0.81 -15.37
C VAL A 331 13.50 -1.70 -14.34
N ASP A 332 14.83 -1.80 -14.37
CA ASP A 332 15.58 -2.47 -13.30
C ASP A 332 15.60 -1.58 -12.06
N SER A 333 14.54 -1.69 -11.26
CA SER A 333 14.36 -0.95 -10.02
C SER A 333 14.37 -1.92 -8.84
N LYS A 334 15.07 -1.52 -7.77
CA LYS A 334 15.16 -2.29 -6.52
C LYS A 334 13.76 -2.53 -5.91
N ILE A 335 13.58 -3.70 -5.29
CA ILE A 335 12.38 -4.00 -4.50
C ILE A 335 12.38 -3.13 -3.24
N HIS A 336 11.30 -2.38 -3.01
CA HIS A 336 11.15 -1.60 -1.79
C HIS A 336 10.53 -2.48 -0.69
N LEU A 337 11.37 -3.20 0.04
CA LEU A 337 10.92 -3.93 1.24
C LEU A 337 10.82 -2.96 2.42
N LYS A 338 9.68 -3.00 3.10
CA LYS A 338 9.47 -2.28 4.35
C LYS A 338 10.43 -2.84 5.40
N THR A 339 11.38 -2.03 5.83
CA THR A 339 12.21 -2.34 7.01
C THR A 339 11.48 -1.88 8.26
N ASP A 340 11.45 -2.73 9.29
CA ASP A 340 10.77 -2.45 10.54
C ASP A 340 11.53 -1.36 11.32
N ASN A 341 11.12 -0.11 11.14
CA ASN A 341 11.75 1.05 11.79
C ASN A 341 11.24 1.18 13.22
N LYS A 342 11.80 0.39 14.14
CA LYS A 342 11.49 0.44 15.60
C LYS A 342 12.08 1.66 16.33
N GLY A 343 12.40 2.74 15.63
CA GLY A 343 12.96 3.97 16.22
C GLY A 343 11.88 4.96 16.65
N LEU A 344 12.25 5.98 17.42
CA LEU A 344 11.31 7.03 17.88
C LEU A 344 10.54 7.68 16.73
N LEU A 345 11.23 7.94 15.61
CA LEU A 345 10.62 8.52 14.42
C LEU A 345 9.55 7.59 13.81
N GLY A 346 9.78 6.27 13.82
CA GLY A 346 8.79 5.29 13.36
C GLY A 346 7.53 5.33 14.20
N THR A 347 7.68 5.22 15.52
CA THR A 347 6.57 5.32 16.48
C THR A 347 5.82 6.65 16.38
N PHE A 348 6.54 7.76 16.15
CA PHE A 348 5.91 9.06 15.93
C PHE A 348 5.08 9.07 14.64
N VAL A 349 5.63 8.65 13.51
CA VAL A 349 4.92 8.54 12.22
C VAL A 349 3.67 7.66 12.35
N ASP A 350 3.80 6.55 13.07
CA ASP A 350 2.72 5.60 13.36
C ASP A 350 1.59 6.17 14.22
N SER A 351 1.88 7.21 15.02
CA SER A 351 0.88 7.90 15.85
C SER A 351 0.09 8.97 15.09
N LEU A 352 0.55 9.39 13.91
CA LEU A 352 -0.05 10.50 13.16
C LEU A 352 -1.27 10.07 12.35
N GLU A 353 -2.21 11.00 12.15
CA GLU A 353 -3.30 10.82 11.19
C GLU A 353 -2.82 10.85 9.74
N MET A 354 -3.64 10.31 8.84
CA MET A 354 -3.31 10.12 7.42
C MET A 354 -2.64 11.30 6.72
N PRO A 355 -3.19 12.54 6.75
CA PRO A 355 -2.58 13.66 6.05
C PRO A 355 -1.22 14.07 6.62
N ALA A 356 -1.10 14.04 7.96
CA ALA A 356 0.14 14.34 8.67
C ALA A 356 1.20 13.26 8.43
N ARG A 357 0.78 12.00 8.39
CA ARG A 357 1.64 10.85 8.08
C ARG A 357 2.18 10.92 6.65
N PHE A 358 1.32 11.23 5.67
CA PHE A 358 1.72 11.46 4.29
C PHE A 358 2.83 12.51 4.20
N TRP A 359 2.59 13.68 4.79
CA TRP A 359 3.56 14.77 4.84
C TRP A 359 4.88 14.35 5.51
N MET A 360 4.80 13.64 6.64
CA MET A 360 6.00 13.16 7.34
C MET A 360 6.84 12.22 6.49
N LEU A 361 6.22 11.32 5.73
CA LEU A 361 6.94 10.38 4.87
C LEU A 361 7.62 11.11 3.70
N LEU A 362 6.99 12.14 3.14
CA LEU A 362 7.65 13.01 2.15
C LEU A 362 8.79 13.80 2.77
N LEU A 363 8.57 14.39 3.95
CA LEU A 363 9.57 15.16 4.68
C LEU A 363 10.84 14.32 4.95
N ILE A 364 10.69 13.08 5.40
CA ILE A 364 11.81 12.14 5.60
C ILE A 364 12.59 11.95 4.30
N SER A 365 11.89 11.75 3.18
CA SER A 365 12.52 11.57 1.87
C SER A 365 13.29 12.82 1.44
N CYS A 366 12.69 14.01 1.60
CA CYS A 366 13.34 15.29 1.31
C CYS A 366 14.61 15.52 2.15
N PHE A 367 14.55 15.25 3.46
CA PHE A 367 15.69 15.40 4.35
C PHE A 367 16.83 14.44 3.97
N LYS A 368 16.53 13.18 3.67
CA LYS A 368 17.55 12.25 3.18
C LYS A 368 18.21 12.78 1.90
N GLN A 369 17.42 13.10 0.89
CA GLN A 369 17.95 13.62 -0.38
C GLN A 369 18.84 14.85 -0.18
N LYS A 370 18.46 15.74 0.73
CA LYS A 370 19.20 16.98 0.99
C LYS A 370 20.46 16.79 1.83
N PHE A 371 20.40 15.92 2.83
CA PHE A 371 21.40 15.86 3.90
C PHE A 371 22.26 14.60 3.94
N THR A 372 21.97 13.55 3.17
CA THR A 372 22.72 12.29 3.22
C THR A 372 24.23 12.44 2.96
N LYS A 373 24.68 13.50 2.28
CA LYS A 373 26.12 13.79 2.09
C LYS A 373 26.76 14.60 3.23
N LEU A 374 25.95 15.23 4.07
CA LEU A 374 26.39 16.14 5.13
C LEU A 374 26.24 15.54 6.53
N PHE A 375 25.26 14.67 6.72
CA PHE A 375 24.93 14.04 7.99
C PHE A 375 24.74 12.53 7.78
N SER A 376 25.02 11.76 8.82
CA SER A 376 24.75 10.32 8.83
C SER A 376 23.24 10.05 8.89
N ASP A 377 22.83 8.87 8.42
CA ASP A 377 21.42 8.44 8.51
C ASP A 377 20.88 8.46 9.95
N LYS A 378 21.74 8.19 10.94
CA LYS A 378 21.37 8.24 12.37
C LYS A 378 21.13 9.67 12.87
N GLU A 379 21.83 10.66 12.35
CA GLU A 379 21.60 12.07 12.70
C GLU A 379 20.33 12.61 12.04
N ILE A 380 20.08 12.20 10.79
CA ILE A 380 18.89 12.61 10.05
C ILE A 380 17.63 11.98 10.65
N LEU A 381 17.61 10.65 10.81
CA LEU A 381 16.42 9.89 11.23
C LEU A 381 16.31 9.69 12.74
N GLY A 382 17.43 9.77 13.46
CA GLY A 382 17.52 9.46 14.87
C GLY A 382 17.85 7.98 15.15
N SER A 383 17.74 7.62 16.42
CA SER A 383 17.91 6.25 16.92
C SER A 383 16.71 5.83 17.76
N GLN A 384 16.79 4.67 18.43
CA GLN A 384 15.73 4.22 19.35
C GLN A 384 15.52 5.16 20.54
N ASN A 385 16.56 5.88 20.97
CA ASN A 385 16.51 6.73 22.18
C ASN A 385 16.88 8.19 21.92
N LYS A 386 17.31 8.55 20.69
CA LYS A 386 17.70 9.92 20.34
C LYS A 386 16.89 10.42 19.15
N GLN A 387 16.35 11.64 19.27
CA GLN A 387 15.66 12.30 18.16
C GLN A 387 16.66 12.68 17.07
N GLY A 388 16.29 12.45 15.82
CA GLY A 388 17.00 12.97 14.65
C GLY A 388 16.44 14.32 14.20
N LEU A 389 17.12 14.94 13.23
CA LEU A 389 16.74 16.24 12.66
C LEU A 389 15.29 16.27 12.16
N VAL A 390 14.84 15.22 11.47
CA VAL A 390 13.47 15.13 10.94
C VAL A 390 12.45 15.13 12.08
N HIS A 391 12.72 14.34 13.13
CA HIS A 391 11.81 14.23 14.27
C HIS A 391 11.70 15.55 15.03
N ALA A 392 12.84 16.22 15.28
CA ALA A 392 12.89 17.50 15.99
C ALA A 392 12.19 18.65 15.22
N TYR A 393 12.26 18.64 13.89
CA TYR A 393 11.53 19.60 13.07
C TYR A 393 10.02 19.31 13.08
N ALA A 394 9.64 18.04 12.92
CA ALA A 394 8.24 17.63 12.84
C ALA A 394 7.44 17.91 14.10
N THR A 395 8.01 17.68 15.29
CA THR A 395 7.34 17.89 16.58
C THR A 395 7.07 19.36 16.90
N LYS A 396 7.75 20.30 16.22
CA LYS A 396 7.42 21.74 16.31
C LYS A 396 6.15 22.12 15.54
N ILE A 397 5.79 21.33 14.53
CA ILE A 397 4.67 21.61 13.61
C ILE A 397 3.46 20.75 13.96
N LEU A 398 3.69 19.46 14.25
CA LEU A 398 2.65 18.48 14.53
C LEU A 398 2.67 18.07 15.99
N THR A 399 1.47 18.02 16.60
CA THR A 399 1.26 17.36 17.89
C THR A 399 0.72 15.95 17.66
N SER A 400 1.39 14.95 18.26
CA SER A 400 0.89 13.57 18.22
C SER A 400 -0.38 13.47 19.08
N LYS A 401 -1.48 13.03 18.49
CA LYS A 401 -2.65 12.58 19.26
C LYS A 401 -2.68 11.06 19.22
N CYS A 402 -2.45 10.44 20.37
CA CYS A 402 -2.55 8.99 20.48
C CYS A 402 -4.04 8.60 20.34
N GLN A 403 -4.40 7.97 19.22
CA GLN A 403 -5.72 7.39 19.04
C GLN A 403 -5.72 5.95 19.61
N PRO A 404 -6.80 5.51 20.28
CA PRO A 404 -6.90 4.15 20.77
C PRO A 404 -6.82 3.16 19.61
N GLN A 405 -5.96 2.15 19.77
CA GLN A 405 -5.72 1.14 18.75
C GLN A 405 -6.90 0.15 18.70
N GLU A 406 -7.86 0.38 17.80
CA GLU A 406 -8.90 -0.62 17.54
C GLU A 406 -8.31 -1.90 16.92
N SER A 407 -8.88 -3.06 17.28
CA SER A 407 -8.47 -4.34 16.69
C SER A 407 -8.79 -4.38 15.18
N LEU A 408 -7.98 -5.11 14.40
CA LEU A 408 -8.17 -5.20 12.95
C LEU A 408 -9.55 -5.74 12.55
N ILE A 409 -10.09 -6.69 13.31
CA ILE A 409 -11.41 -7.25 13.07
C ILE A 409 -12.47 -6.17 13.24
N ILE A 410 -12.36 -5.34 14.28
CA ILE A 410 -13.28 -4.22 14.51
C ILE A 410 -13.17 -3.21 13.37
N LYS A 411 -11.95 -2.82 12.98
CA LYS A 411 -11.72 -1.89 11.87
C LYS A 411 -12.29 -2.42 10.54
N PHE A 412 -12.07 -3.70 10.25
CA PHE A 412 -12.55 -4.33 9.01
C PHE A 412 -14.07 -4.49 9.01
N CYS A 413 -14.69 -4.93 10.11
CA CYS A 413 -16.14 -5.17 10.18
C CYS A 413 -16.96 -3.88 10.30
N ARG A 414 -16.49 -2.87 11.06
CA ARG A 414 -17.27 -1.63 11.32
C ARG A 414 -17.22 -0.58 10.21
N HIS A 415 -16.41 -0.78 9.16
CA HIS A 415 -16.23 0.20 8.07
C HIS A 415 -15.84 1.62 8.54
N ASN A 416 -15.27 1.76 9.74
CA ASN A 416 -14.81 3.05 10.23
C ASN A 416 -13.44 3.36 9.59
N CYS A 417 -13.45 3.75 8.32
CA CYS A 417 -12.34 4.51 7.76
C CYS A 417 -12.29 5.81 8.59
N SER A 418 -11.28 5.95 9.47
CA SER A 418 -11.17 7.02 10.46
C SER A 418 -11.57 8.38 9.89
N SER A 419 -12.42 9.11 10.62
CA SER A 419 -12.88 10.44 10.23
C SER A 419 -11.68 11.39 10.10
N LEU A 420 -11.57 12.04 8.95
CA LEU A 420 -10.53 13.05 8.71
C LEU A 420 -11.00 14.35 9.34
N SER A 421 -10.27 14.85 10.34
CA SER A 421 -10.54 16.16 10.95
C SER A 421 -9.34 17.07 10.80
N LEU A 422 -8.92 17.37 9.55
CA LEU A 422 -7.66 18.09 9.36
C LEU A 422 -7.61 19.00 8.13
N GLY A 423 -8.71 19.70 7.81
CA GLY A 423 -8.70 20.72 6.77
C GLY A 423 -7.82 21.94 7.09
N SER A 424 -7.62 22.28 8.38
CA SER A 424 -7.03 23.57 8.78
C SER A 424 -5.57 23.53 9.27
N LYS A 425 -4.96 22.35 9.51
CA LYS A 425 -3.57 22.26 10.01
C LYS A 425 -2.51 21.99 8.95
N LEU A 426 -2.91 21.72 7.71
CA LEU A 426 -1.99 21.29 6.64
C LEU A 426 -1.25 22.45 5.97
N GLU A 427 -1.76 23.68 6.06
CA GLU A 427 -1.08 24.87 5.52
C GLU A 427 0.27 25.13 6.23
N ALA A 428 0.41 24.76 7.51
CA ALA A 428 1.68 24.86 8.23
C ALA A 428 2.70 23.77 7.82
N CYS A 429 2.27 22.72 7.11
CA CYS A 429 3.10 21.58 6.72
C CYS A 429 3.91 21.88 5.45
N LYS A 430 4.93 22.75 5.58
CA LYS A 430 5.87 23.08 4.51
C LYS A 430 6.95 21.98 4.35
N LEU A 431 7.33 21.69 3.10
CA LEU A 431 8.43 20.75 2.79
C LEU A 431 9.80 21.45 2.81
N VAL A 432 10.86 20.67 3.04
CA VAL A 432 12.24 21.15 2.94
C VAL A 432 12.78 20.83 1.55
N VAL A 433 13.03 21.85 0.73
CA VAL A 433 13.52 21.66 -0.64
C VAL A 433 15.03 21.86 -0.73
N PRO A 434 15.73 21.20 -1.67
CA PRO A 434 17.11 21.54 -2.01
C PRO A 434 17.27 23.02 -2.43
N PHE A 435 18.44 23.62 -2.18
CA PHE A 435 18.69 25.03 -2.53
C PHE A 435 18.62 25.29 -4.05
N SER A 436 18.96 24.31 -4.89
CA SER A 436 18.78 24.40 -6.34
C SER A 436 17.34 24.69 -6.75
N ASN A 437 16.37 24.10 -6.03
CA ASN A 437 14.95 24.28 -6.31
C ASN A 437 14.46 25.66 -5.88
N LEU A 438 15.06 26.24 -4.83
CA LEU A 438 14.82 27.64 -4.47
C LEU A 438 15.24 28.56 -5.62
N VAL A 439 16.46 28.39 -6.14
CA VAL A 439 16.98 29.24 -7.22
C VAL A 439 16.05 29.18 -8.43
N CYS A 440 15.70 27.97 -8.89
CA CYS A 440 14.79 27.78 -10.02
C CYS A 440 13.40 28.40 -9.77
N LYS A 441 12.85 28.30 -8.54
CA LYS A 441 11.54 28.88 -8.21
C LYS A 441 11.61 30.41 -8.10
N CYS A 442 12.69 30.97 -7.56
CA CYS A 442 12.94 32.41 -7.55
C CYS A 442 13.07 32.96 -8.99
N GLU A 443 13.81 32.28 -9.86
CA GLU A 443 13.92 32.63 -11.28
C GLU A 443 12.56 32.59 -11.98
N SER A 444 11.76 31.54 -11.72
CA SER A 444 10.42 31.41 -12.29
C SER A 444 9.47 32.53 -11.82
N LEU A 445 9.48 32.86 -10.52
CA LEU A 445 8.71 33.96 -9.95
C LEU A 445 9.14 35.32 -10.51
N TRP A 446 10.44 35.50 -10.74
CA TRP A 446 10.98 36.68 -11.38
C TRP A 446 10.50 36.80 -12.82
N ILE A 447 10.60 35.73 -13.62
CA ILE A 447 10.12 35.68 -15.01
C ILE A 447 8.61 35.98 -15.07
N LEU A 448 7.81 35.36 -14.21
CA LEU A 448 6.36 35.61 -14.11
C LEU A 448 6.04 37.06 -13.74
N SER A 449 6.79 37.64 -12.80
CA SER A 449 6.65 39.04 -12.40
C SER A 449 6.98 39.99 -13.55
N MET A 450 8.06 39.72 -14.29
CA MET A 450 8.45 40.50 -15.46
C MET A 450 7.43 40.38 -16.59
N LEU A 451 6.84 39.21 -16.81
CA LEU A 451 5.75 38.99 -17.79
C LEU A 451 4.48 39.77 -17.42
N LYS A 452 4.10 39.79 -16.14
CA LYS A 452 2.95 40.59 -15.65
C LYS A 452 3.18 42.09 -15.81
N LEU A 453 4.41 42.54 -15.54
CA LEU A 453 4.82 43.93 -15.74
C LEU A 453 4.80 44.32 -17.22
N TRP A 454 5.33 43.46 -18.10
CA TRP A 454 5.34 43.66 -19.54
C TRP A 454 3.93 43.70 -20.13
N ASN A 455 3.04 42.84 -19.66
CA ASN A 455 1.64 42.78 -20.11
C ASN A 455 0.77 43.92 -19.54
N GLY A 456 1.35 44.90 -18.83
CA GLY A 456 0.65 46.08 -18.32
C GLY A 456 -0.42 45.80 -17.26
N SER A 457 -0.38 44.63 -16.62
CA SER A 457 -1.46 44.15 -15.74
C SER A 457 -1.33 44.61 -14.29
N GLU A 458 -0.21 45.18 -13.86
CA GLU A 458 -0.03 45.70 -12.50
C GLU A 458 0.07 47.24 -12.50
N LYS A 459 -0.86 47.90 -11.79
CA LYS A 459 -0.64 49.25 -11.29
C LYS A 459 0.46 49.18 -10.23
N VAL A 460 1.65 49.66 -10.56
CA VAL A 460 2.76 49.80 -9.59
C VAL A 460 2.27 50.61 -8.40
N GLY A 461 2.08 49.94 -7.26
CA GLY A 461 1.81 50.58 -5.98
C GLY A 461 3.00 51.45 -5.60
N LYS A 462 2.75 52.72 -5.34
CA LYS A 462 3.73 53.63 -4.76
C LYS A 462 3.99 53.20 -3.31
N SER A 463 5.12 52.54 -3.05
CA SER A 463 5.66 52.51 -1.68
C SER A 463 7.19 52.43 -1.66
N GLN A 464 7.75 53.52 -1.15
CA GLN A 464 9.06 53.71 -0.50
C GLN A 464 10.33 53.39 -1.28
N GLY A 465 10.65 54.29 -2.20
CA GLY A 465 12.05 54.65 -2.46
C GLY A 465 12.48 55.77 -1.50
N PHE A 466 13.52 55.52 -0.69
CA PHE A 466 14.28 56.59 -0.05
C PHE A 466 14.92 57.44 -1.16
N LEU A 467 14.48 58.68 -1.32
CA LEU A 467 15.07 59.67 -2.23
C LEU A 467 16.13 60.47 -1.47
N CYS A 468 17.40 60.19 -1.73
CA CYS A 468 18.44 61.21 -1.68
C CYS A 468 18.54 61.86 -3.06
N ASP A 469 18.81 63.17 -3.04
CA ASP A 469 18.82 64.11 -4.16
C ASP A 469 19.46 63.63 -5.46
N GLY A 470 18.78 63.94 -6.57
CA GLY A 470 19.40 64.23 -7.86
C GLY A 470 19.83 63.03 -8.70
N VAL A 471 19.25 62.94 -9.90
CA VAL A 471 19.52 61.97 -10.99
C VAL A 471 18.73 60.66 -10.88
N SER A 472 17.57 60.64 -11.55
CA SER A 472 16.73 59.46 -11.73
C SER A 472 17.41 58.42 -12.63
N TYR A 473 18.12 57.47 -12.04
CA TYR A 473 18.32 56.16 -12.66
C TYR A 473 17.01 55.39 -12.62
N THR A 474 16.71 54.65 -13.69
CA THR A 474 15.59 53.69 -13.76
C THR A 474 15.59 52.87 -12.48
N SER A 475 14.55 53.06 -11.66
CA SER A 475 14.42 52.45 -10.34
C SER A 475 14.72 50.96 -10.44
N SER A 476 15.80 50.49 -9.82
CA SER A 476 16.01 49.07 -9.58
C SER A 476 14.75 48.56 -8.89
N THR A 477 13.95 47.75 -9.58
CA THR A 477 12.70 47.21 -9.04
C THR A 477 13.07 46.15 -8.02
N LYS A 478 13.49 46.59 -6.83
CA LYS A 478 13.88 45.73 -5.73
C LYS A 478 12.58 45.20 -5.12
N ARG A 479 12.12 44.06 -5.62
CA ARG A 479 10.91 43.40 -5.13
C ARG A 479 11.32 42.43 -4.02
N ILE A 480 10.86 42.70 -2.81
CA ILE A 480 11.07 41.82 -1.66
C ILE A 480 9.99 40.75 -1.75
N ILE A 481 10.40 39.48 -1.84
CA ILE A 481 9.50 38.33 -1.74
C ILE A 481 9.47 37.94 -0.27
N SER A 482 8.30 37.92 0.36
CA SER A 482 8.20 37.49 1.76
C SER A 482 8.50 35.99 1.86
N SER A 483 9.09 35.55 2.97
CA SER A 483 9.24 34.12 3.25
C SER A 483 7.88 33.42 3.45
N GLU A 484 6.84 34.19 3.79
CA GLU A 484 5.46 33.72 3.85
C GLU A 484 4.91 33.36 2.47
N ASP A 485 5.34 34.08 1.43
CA ASP A 485 5.01 33.81 0.02
C ASP A 485 5.75 32.58 -0.55
N LEU A 486 6.68 32.01 0.24
CA LEU A 486 7.41 30.80 -0.11
C LEU A 486 6.79 29.59 0.59
N ASP A 487 6.32 28.63 -0.21
CA ASP A 487 5.61 27.44 0.29
C ASP A 487 6.53 26.36 0.91
N PHE A 488 7.83 26.64 1.05
CA PHE A 488 8.85 25.66 1.45
C PHE A 488 9.83 26.27 2.45
N ILE A 489 10.53 25.41 3.21
CA ILE A 489 11.52 25.83 4.22
C ILE A 489 12.95 25.56 3.74
N LEU A 490 13.80 26.55 3.94
CA LEU A 490 15.24 26.46 3.71
C LEU A 490 15.94 26.00 4.98
N VAL A 491 16.60 24.85 4.86
CA VAL A 491 17.46 24.30 5.92
C VAL A 491 18.83 24.07 5.31
N GLY A 492 19.91 24.54 5.91
CA GLY A 492 21.25 24.39 5.35
C GLY A 492 22.34 24.55 6.40
N SER A 493 23.56 24.17 6.04
CA SER A 493 24.75 24.49 6.82
C SER A 493 25.33 25.82 6.32
N ILE A 494 25.66 26.70 7.26
CA ILE A 494 26.35 27.95 6.93
C ILE A 494 27.82 27.61 6.71
N LYS A 495 28.28 27.74 5.46
CA LYS A 495 29.71 27.73 5.12
C LYS A 495 30.16 29.17 4.93
N VAL A 496 31.08 29.63 5.79
CA VAL A 496 31.66 30.97 5.66
C VAL A 496 32.81 30.88 4.65
N HIS A 497 32.58 31.41 3.44
CA HIS A 497 33.64 31.66 2.45
C HIS A 497 33.97 33.15 2.46
N PHE A 498 35.22 33.49 2.75
CA PHE A 498 35.73 34.85 2.58
C PHE A 498 36.03 35.10 1.10
N GLU A 499 34.99 35.45 0.32
CA GLU A 499 35.05 36.26 -0.92
C GLU A 499 33.65 36.33 -1.58
N MET A 500 33.24 37.55 -1.99
CA MET A 500 31.88 37.96 -2.43
C MET A 500 31.67 37.84 -3.96
N PRO A 501 30.42 37.61 -4.46
CA PRO A 501 29.30 38.55 -4.40
C PRO A 501 28.03 38.03 -3.69
N VAL A 502 27.17 38.97 -3.29
CA VAL A 502 26.14 38.82 -2.25
C VAL A 502 24.74 38.66 -2.83
N PHE A 503 24.01 37.63 -2.38
CA PHE A 503 22.56 37.64 -2.26
C PHE A 503 22.21 37.86 -0.78
N PHE A 504 21.47 38.92 -0.46
CA PHE A 504 20.99 39.16 0.91
C PHE A 504 19.67 38.40 1.11
N LEU A 505 19.71 37.30 1.87
CA LEU A 505 18.54 36.70 2.50
C LEU A 505 18.37 37.36 3.88
N SER A 506 17.27 38.10 4.08
CA SER A 506 16.84 38.55 5.41
C SER A 506 15.79 37.56 5.91
N SER A 507 16.06 36.87 7.01
CA SER A 507 15.09 36.02 7.70
C SER A 507 15.42 35.97 9.20
N ASP A 508 14.42 36.12 10.05
CA ASP A 508 14.54 35.93 11.49
C ASP A 508 14.89 34.46 11.79
N PHE A 509 16.12 34.23 12.27
CA PHE A 509 16.60 32.91 12.66
C PHE A 509 16.15 32.57 14.08
N SER A 510 15.37 31.50 14.24
CA SER A 510 15.32 30.76 15.50
C SER A 510 16.47 29.74 15.53
N ALA A 511 17.59 30.11 16.14
CA ALA A 511 18.73 29.22 16.36
C ALA A 511 18.42 28.18 17.45
N VAL A 512 18.58 26.90 17.16
CA VAL A 512 18.68 25.86 18.19
C VAL A 512 20.16 25.74 18.56
N ARG A 513 20.54 26.31 19.71
CA ARG A 513 21.87 26.16 20.30
C ARG A 513 21.95 24.79 20.98
N GLU A 514 22.81 23.90 20.49
CA GLU A 514 23.33 22.81 21.31
C GLU A 514 24.32 23.41 22.31
N THR A 515 23.92 23.50 23.58
CA THR A 515 24.86 23.75 24.68
C THR A 515 25.64 22.47 24.94
N ALA A 516 26.86 22.39 24.43
CA ALA A 516 27.86 21.49 24.98
C ALA A 516 28.22 21.99 26.39
N VAL A 517 27.85 21.22 27.41
CA VAL A 517 28.44 21.34 28.74
C VAL A 517 29.56 20.31 28.78
N GLY A 518 30.78 20.79 28.99
CA GLY A 518 31.97 19.96 29.18
C GLY A 518 32.01 19.26 30.53
#